data_AF-A0A927CPN9-F1
#
_entry.id   AF-A0A927CPN9-F1
#
_cell.length_a   1.000
_cell.length_b   1.000
_cell.length_c   1.000
_cell.angle_alpha   90.00
_cell.angle_beta   90.00
_cell.angle_gamma   90.00
#
_symmetry.space_group_name_H-M   'P 1'
#
loop_
_entity.id
_entity.type
_entity.pdbx_description
1 polymer ?
#
loop_
_entity_poly.entity_id
_entity_poly.type
_entity_poly.pdbx_seq_one_letter_code
_entity_poly.pdbx_strand_id
1 'polypeptide(L)'
;MEADKSTAALLTKKPAASKGFFFLLGYSLNDESFMVGVLKDNAILPVGSFATGLKREEARSLLETIRTHQVRSDRTAIRVNPGICVELSFDAAEGDRLINPAFRSFQFGMDWKACTWNKLIVDQAPVRPEVKLTHPDKIVWDNPRIDKEGYAAYLVQIAPQMLPFLKNRVLTTIRYVHGVPGEAFYQKNCPDYAPDFIQTAVESGIRYIVCNDLSTLLWLGNQLAIEFHIPFQTVGEEKPLEIVFDLDPPGRERFPLAVKAASELRTVFEQFGIRSYPKLSGGKGLQIHIPLSRNTSLTYDDTRIFTAFIADYLVERFPDDFTTERLKKNRGARLYVDYIQHAAGKTIVCPYSARGNAEATVAAPLYWDEVNARLRPDTYNLPFVLNRLATGEEPMRDFFEQENKALIPLIAQLKHK
;
A
#
# COMPACT_ATOMS: atom_id res chain seq x y z
N MET A 1 17.74 11.61 12.64
CA MET A 1 17.50 10.21 12.23
C MET A 1 16.29 9.76 13.03
N GLU A 2 15.11 10.20 12.60
CA GLU A 2 13.85 9.85 13.26
C GLU A 2 13.51 8.41 12.92
N ALA A 3 13.16 7.64 13.95
CA ALA A 3 12.81 6.23 13.83
C ALA A 3 11.55 6.07 12.97
N ASP A 4 11.58 5.08 12.07
CA ASP A 4 10.43 4.60 11.30
C ASP A 4 9.34 4.08 12.24
N LYS A 5 8.29 4.89 12.43
CA LYS A 5 7.16 4.60 13.33
C LYS A 5 6.18 3.58 12.73
N SER A 6 6.19 3.40 11.40
CA SER A 6 5.23 2.56 10.68
C SER A 6 5.58 1.07 10.83
N THR A 7 6.84 0.71 10.57
CA THR A 7 7.32 -0.68 10.71
C THR A 7 7.37 -1.11 12.19
N ALA A 8 7.75 -0.18 13.08
CA ALA A 8 7.77 -0.41 14.53
C ALA A 8 6.37 -0.71 15.10
N ALA A 9 5.30 -0.08 14.60
CA ALA A 9 3.94 -0.31 15.08
C ALA A 9 3.41 -1.72 14.76
N LEU A 10 3.88 -2.34 13.67
CA LEU A 10 3.49 -3.71 13.28
C LEU A 10 4.24 -4.79 14.08
N LEU A 11 5.41 -4.47 14.62
CA LEU A 11 6.29 -5.39 15.35
C LEU A 11 6.19 -5.28 16.88
N THR A 12 5.36 -4.37 17.41
CA THR A 12 5.28 -4.04 18.85
C THR A 12 4.08 -4.64 19.60
N LYS A 13 3.21 -5.42 18.93
CA LYS A 13 1.96 -5.94 19.55
C LYS A 13 1.88 -7.46 19.65
N LYS A 14 2.75 -8.12 20.43
CA LYS A 14 2.46 -9.48 20.96
C LYS A 14 3.03 -9.71 22.38
N PRO A 15 2.30 -10.42 23.27
CA PRO A 15 2.82 -10.93 24.54
C PRO A 15 3.68 -12.21 24.38
N ALA A 16 3.87 -12.70 23.15
CA ALA A 16 4.78 -13.80 22.81
C ALA A 16 5.92 -13.25 21.96
N ALA A 17 7.17 -13.54 22.34
CA ALA A 17 8.36 -13.05 21.66
C ALA A 17 8.31 -13.36 20.16
N SER A 18 8.43 -12.32 19.34
CA SER A 18 8.58 -12.41 17.89
C SER A 18 9.81 -13.26 17.53
N LYS A 19 9.82 -13.86 16.34
CA LYS A 19 10.91 -14.75 15.90
C LYS A 19 11.29 -14.48 14.46
N GLY A 20 12.57 -14.52 14.14
CA GLY A 20 13.06 -14.30 12.78
C GLY A 20 14.37 -14.99 12.51
N PHE A 21 14.76 -14.98 11.24
CA PHE A 21 16.02 -15.55 10.77
C PHE A 21 17.00 -14.45 10.40
N PHE A 22 18.24 -14.59 10.85
CA PHE A 22 19.30 -13.60 10.72
C PHE A 22 20.61 -14.30 10.38
N PHE A 23 21.58 -13.58 9.84
CA PHE A 23 22.94 -14.08 9.68
C PHE A 23 23.93 -13.34 10.57
N LEU A 24 24.99 -14.04 10.98
CA LEU A 24 26.06 -13.45 11.78
C LEU A 24 26.89 -12.48 10.94
N LEU A 25 27.17 -11.32 11.53
CA LEU A 25 28.11 -10.32 11.03
C LEU A 25 29.46 -10.39 11.75
N GLY A 26 29.49 -11.02 12.93
CA GLY A 26 30.68 -11.18 13.73
C GLY A 26 30.40 -11.07 15.22
N TYR A 27 31.38 -10.56 15.97
CA TYR A 27 31.34 -10.46 17.43
C TYR A 27 31.79 -9.08 17.91
N SER A 28 30.99 -8.46 18.77
CA SER A 28 31.32 -7.20 19.46
C SER A 28 32.19 -7.51 20.67
N LEU A 29 33.37 -6.89 20.74
CA LEU A 29 34.28 -6.99 21.89
C LEU A 29 33.87 -6.06 23.03
N ASN A 30 33.09 -5.01 22.74
CA ASN A 30 32.64 -4.05 23.73
C ASN A 30 31.52 -4.61 24.61
N ASP A 31 30.54 -5.26 23.97
CA ASP A 31 29.31 -5.74 24.64
C ASP A 31 29.28 -7.26 24.77
N GLU A 32 30.40 -7.92 24.41
CA GLU A 32 30.58 -9.38 24.43
C GLU A 32 29.44 -10.16 23.72
N SER A 33 28.97 -9.65 22.59
CA SER A 33 27.76 -10.11 21.91
C SER A 33 27.98 -10.49 20.43
N PHE A 34 27.15 -11.37 19.90
CA PHE A 34 27.17 -11.79 18.49
C PHE A 34 26.34 -10.82 17.64
N MET A 35 26.98 -10.13 16.70
CA MET A 35 26.33 -9.17 15.81
C MET A 35 25.57 -9.90 14.70
N VAL A 36 24.39 -9.40 14.35
CA VAL A 36 23.50 -10.00 13.34
C VAL A 36 22.95 -8.98 12.35
N GLY A 37 22.64 -9.47 11.16
CA GLY A 37 22.06 -8.68 10.07
C GLY A 37 21.01 -9.44 9.28
N VAL A 38 20.35 -8.68 8.40
CA VAL A 38 19.49 -9.16 7.32
C VAL A 38 19.87 -8.46 6.01
N LEU A 39 19.32 -8.93 4.89
CA LEU A 39 19.33 -8.19 3.63
C LEU A 39 18.16 -7.22 3.53
N LYS A 40 18.44 -5.96 3.24
CA LYS A 40 17.46 -4.93 2.87
C LYS A 40 17.96 -4.26 1.59
N ASP A 41 17.16 -4.30 0.52
CA ASP A 41 17.53 -3.75 -0.80
C ASP A 41 18.88 -4.27 -1.34
N ASN A 42 19.15 -5.57 -1.16
CA ASN A 42 20.42 -6.24 -1.46
C ASN A 42 21.65 -5.76 -0.68
N ALA A 43 21.47 -4.85 0.28
CA ALA A 43 22.51 -4.44 1.21
C ALA A 43 22.40 -5.19 2.54
N ILE A 44 23.54 -5.43 3.18
CA ILE A 44 23.57 -5.96 4.54
C ILE A 44 23.14 -4.84 5.49
N LEU A 45 22.05 -5.08 6.21
CA LEU A 45 21.57 -4.22 7.29
C LEU A 45 21.91 -4.88 8.64
N PRO A 46 22.81 -4.31 9.45
CA PRO A 46 22.98 -4.71 10.84
C PRO A 46 21.74 -4.36 11.65
N VAL A 47 21.13 -5.37 12.30
CA VAL A 47 19.87 -5.20 13.04
C VAL A 47 20.02 -5.38 14.54
N GLY A 48 21.21 -5.73 15.03
CA GLY A 48 21.49 -5.80 16.46
C GLY A 48 22.53 -6.85 16.81
N SER A 49 22.53 -7.25 18.07
CA SER A 49 23.42 -8.30 18.59
C SER A 49 22.77 -9.05 19.74
N PHE A 50 23.11 -10.32 19.93
CA PHE A 50 22.59 -11.14 21.03
C PHE A 50 23.74 -11.75 21.84
N ALA A 51 23.51 -11.92 23.15
CA ALA A 51 24.41 -12.64 24.06
C ALA A 51 23.67 -13.70 24.90
N THR A 52 22.34 -13.71 24.84
CA THR A 52 21.46 -14.59 25.61
C THR A 52 20.92 -15.72 24.74
N GLY A 53 20.50 -16.82 25.37
CA GLY A 53 19.90 -17.99 24.71
C GLY A 53 20.90 -19.06 24.24
N LEU A 54 22.17 -18.72 24.05
CA LEU A 54 23.24 -19.70 23.78
C LEU A 54 23.70 -20.37 25.08
N LYS A 55 23.97 -21.67 25.02
CA LYS A 55 24.74 -22.36 26.06
C LYS A 55 26.19 -21.88 26.02
N ARG A 56 26.87 -21.92 27.16
CA ARG A 56 28.27 -21.45 27.30
C ARG A 56 29.23 -22.12 26.32
N GLU A 57 29.06 -23.41 26.07
CA GLU A 57 29.87 -24.17 25.11
C GLU A 57 29.59 -23.74 23.66
N GLU A 58 28.31 -23.54 23.30
CA GLU A 58 27.93 -23.05 21.97
C GLU A 58 28.50 -21.66 21.70
N ALA A 59 28.41 -20.76 22.68
CA ALA A 59 28.99 -19.41 22.58
C ALA A 59 30.51 -19.46 22.40
N ARG A 60 31.22 -20.33 23.14
CA ARG A 60 32.67 -20.50 22.99
C ARG A 60 33.03 -21.01 21.59
N SER A 61 32.38 -22.07 21.12
CA SER A 61 32.63 -22.65 19.80
C SER A 61 32.30 -21.66 18.67
N LEU A 62 31.22 -20.89 18.82
CA LEU A 62 30.85 -19.88 17.83
C LEU A 62 31.86 -18.73 17.77
N LEU A 63 32.34 -18.26 18.93
CA LEU A 63 33.37 -17.23 18.98
C LEU A 63 34.70 -17.73 18.38
N GLU A 64 35.08 -18.98 18.63
CA GLU A 64 36.25 -19.59 18.00
C GLU A 64 36.09 -19.69 16.48
N THR A 65 34.92 -20.12 16.00
CA THR A 65 34.59 -20.15 14.57
C THR A 65 34.71 -18.75 13.95
N ILE A 66 34.16 -17.72 14.61
CA ILE A 66 34.25 -16.32 14.16
C ILE A 66 35.70 -15.83 14.08
N ARG A 67 36.55 -16.19 15.07
CA ARG A 67 37.98 -15.85 15.07
C ARG A 67 38.73 -16.53 13.93
N THR A 68 38.44 -17.81 13.69
CA THR A 68 39.06 -18.60 12.63
C THR A 68 38.71 -18.08 11.23
N HIS A 69 37.46 -17.64 11.03
CA HIS A 69 36.97 -17.15 9.75
C HIS A 69 36.89 -15.61 9.66
N GLN A 70 37.63 -14.89 10.51
CA GLN A 70 37.59 -13.42 10.51
C GLN A 70 38.11 -12.84 9.19
N VAL A 71 37.42 -11.83 8.69
CA VAL A 71 37.82 -11.08 7.49
C VAL A 71 38.41 -9.73 7.88
N ARG A 72 37.92 -9.16 8.98
CA ARG A 72 38.43 -7.92 9.56
C ARG A 72 38.27 -7.96 11.06
N SER A 73 39.26 -7.43 11.78
CA SER A 73 39.21 -7.28 13.23
C SER A 73 39.77 -5.91 13.61
N ASP A 74 39.12 -5.25 14.56
CA ASP A 74 39.58 -4.00 15.16
C ASP A 74 39.42 -4.07 16.69
N ARG A 75 39.72 -2.97 17.40
CA ARG A 75 39.66 -2.94 18.88
C ARG A 75 38.24 -3.14 19.43
N THR A 76 37.21 -2.99 18.60
CA THR A 76 35.80 -3.00 19.00
C THR A 76 35.04 -4.22 18.50
N ALA A 77 35.46 -4.84 17.39
CA ALA A 77 34.73 -5.94 16.80
C ALA A 77 35.59 -6.87 15.93
N ILE A 78 35.17 -8.14 15.88
CA ILE A 78 35.61 -9.13 14.90
C ILE A 78 34.49 -9.28 13.88
N ARG A 79 34.80 -9.19 12.59
CA ARG A 79 33.83 -9.29 11.49
C ARG A 79 34.11 -10.50 10.61
N VAL A 80 33.04 -11.15 10.17
CA VAL A 80 33.06 -12.31 9.26
C VAL A 80 32.22 -12.00 8.02
N ASN A 81 32.46 -12.76 6.95
CA ASN A 81 31.51 -12.78 5.83
C ASN A 81 30.20 -13.45 6.28
N PRO A 82 29.02 -12.99 5.82
CA PRO A 82 27.75 -13.66 6.08
C PRO A 82 27.79 -15.13 5.66
N GLY A 83 27.23 -16.01 6.49
CA GLY A 83 27.13 -17.44 6.16
C GLY A 83 26.50 -18.30 7.25
N ILE A 84 26.69 -17.98 8.52
CA ILE A 84 26.02 -18.69 9.62
C ILE A 84 24.68 -18.01 9.90
N CYS A 85 23.60 -18.74 9.66
CA CYS A 85 22.24 -18.30 9.94
C CYS A 85 21.77 -18.76 11.32
N VAL A 86 20.98 -17.93 11.98
CA VAL A 86 20.42 -18.16 13.32
C VAL A 86 18.96 -17.77 13.34
N GLU A 87 18.17 -18.51 14.12
CA GLU A 87 16.84 -18.07 14.55
C GLU A 87 17.00 -17.31 15.86
N LEU A 88 16.45 -16.10 15.93
CA LEU A 88 16.39 -15.31 17.15
C LEU A 88 14.93 -15.07 17.52
N SER A 89 14.65 -15.02 18.82
CA SER A 89 13.46 -14.33 19.31
C SER A 89 13.80 -12.91 19.76
N PHE A 90 12.86 -11.99 19.64
CA PHE A 90 13.02 -10.59 20.03
C PHE A 90 11.66 -10.02 20.49
N ASP A 91 11.69 -8.92 21.25
CA ASP A 91 10.47 -8.31 21.79
C ASP A 91 9.75 -7.46 20.74
N ALA A 92 10.52 -6.71 19.95
CA ALA A 92 10.05 -5.88 18.84
C ALA A 92 11.21 -5.59 17.88
N ALA A 93 10.91 -4.99 16.71
CA ALA A 93 11.91 -4.23 15.96
C ALA A 93 11.48 -2.77 15.86
N GLU A 94 12.38 -1.86 16.25
CA GLU A 94 12.17 -0.42 16.24
C GLU A 94 13.09 0.20 15.19
N GLY A 95 12.50 0.79 14.15
CA GLY A 95 13.23 1.14 12.94
C GLY A 95 13.95 -0.10 12.38
N ASP A 96 15.27 0.01 12.23
CA ASP A 96 16.12 -1.06 11.71
C ASP A 96 16.82 -1.89 12.81
N ARG A 97 16.33 -1.86 14.07
CA ARG A 97 16.96 -2.56 15.20
C ARG A 97 16.02 -3.49 15.95
N LEU A 98 16.52 -4.67 16.33
CA LEU A 98 15.83 -5.61 17.22
C LEU A 98 15.96 -5.17 18.68
N ILE A 99 14.88 -5.37 19.44
CA ILE A 99 14.81 -5.16 20.88
C ILE A 99 14.94 -6.51 21.59
N ASN A 100 15.90 -6.62 22.52
CA ASN A 100 16.19 -7.81 23.31
C ASN A 100 16.28 -9.14 22.50
N PRO A 101 17.08 -9.20 21.42
CA PRO A 101 17.24 -10.43 20.67
C PRO A 101 17.93 -11.52 21.50
N ALA A 102 17.39 -12.73 21.45
CA ALA A 102 17.88 -13.91 22.15
C ALA A 102 17.95 -15.10 21.19
N PHE A 103 19.02 -15.87 21.28
CA PHE A 103 19.25 -17.04 20.45
C PHE A 103 18.20 -18.13 20.67
N ARG A 104 17.76 -18.76 19.57
CA ARG A 104 16.88 -19.94 19.59
C ARG A 104 17.55 -21.17 19.02
N SER A 105 18.10 -21.05 17.81
CA SER A 105 18.66 -22.20 17.09
C SER A 105 19.60 -21.76 15.96
N PHE A 106 20.52 -22.65 15.57
CA PHE A 106 21.30 -22.48 14.34
C PHE A 106 20.50 -23.00 13.12
N GLN A 107 20.69 -22.34 11.98
CA GLN A 107 20.00 -22.65 10.72
C GLN A 107 21.02 -23.04 9.64
N PHE A 108 21.78 -24.10 9.88
CA PHE A 108 22.93 -24.49 9.04
C PHE A 108 22.61 -24.80 7.57
N GLY A 109 21.35 -25.13 7.25
CA GLY A 109 20.91 -25.39 5.88
C GLY A 109 20.33 -24.17 5.16
N MET A 110 20.24 -23.02 5.83
CA MET A 110 19.65 -21.80 5.26
C MET A 110 20.72 -20.95 4.59
N ASP A 111 20.50 -20.56 3.33
CA ASP A 111 21.30 -19.52 2.68
C ASP A 111 21.05 -18.18 3.40
N TRP A 112 22.11 -17.50 3.80
CA TRP A 112 22.03 -16.19 4.46
C TRP A 112 21.30 -15.14 3.63
N LYS A 113 21.25 -15.30 2.30
CA LYS A 113 20.47 -14.44 1.42
C LYS A 113 18.95 -14.56 1.61
N ALA A 114 18.49 -15.64 2.23
CA ALA A 114 17.09 -15.81 2.59
C ALA A 114 16.69 -15.03 3.86
N CYS A 115 17.66 -14.53 4.64
CA CYS A 115 17.38 -13.67 5.78
C CYS A 115 17.19 -12.22 5.30
N THR A 116 16.00 -11.88 4.82
CA THR A 116 15.66 -10.54 4.32
C THR A 116 14.78 -9.77 5.31
N TRP A 117 14.80 -8.44 5.21
CA TRP A 117 13.92 -7.55 5.97
C TRP A 117 12.44 -7.75 5.57
N ASN A 118 12.17 -7.94 4.27
CA ASN A 118 10.81 -8.18 3.78
C ASN A 118 10.24 -9.49 4.33
N LYS A 119 11.05 -10.56 4.38
CA LYS A 119 10.68 -11.82 5.02
C LYS A 119 10.33 -11.63 6.49
N LEU A 120 11.15 -10.87 7.22
CA LEU A 120 10.90 -10.58 8.63
C LEU A 120 9.53 -9.91 8.82
N ILE A 121 9.21 -8.90 8.00
CA ILE A 121 7.91 -8.20 8.00
C ILE A 121 6.76 -9.19 7.73
N VAL A 122 6.87 -10.00 6.68
CA VAL A 122 5.82 -10.95 6.29
C VAL A 122 5.62 -12.04 7.34
N ASP A 123 6.70 -12.60 7.90
CA ASP A 123 6.63 -13.66 8.90
C ASP A 123 6.08 -13.16 10.25
N GLN A 124 6.24 -11.86 10.57
CA GLN A 124 5.64 -11.27 11.77
C GLN A 124 4.18 -10.86 11.60
N ALA A 125 3.67 -10.80 10.37
CA ALA A 125 2.31 -10.37 10.10
C ALA A 125 1.30 -11.25 10.88
N PRO A 126 0.33 -10.65 11.60
CA PRO A 126 -0.66 -11.39 12.37
C PRO A 126 -1.75 -11.95 11.46
N VAL A 127 -1.37 -12.86 10.55
CA VAL A 127 -2.26 -13.53 9.62
C VAL A 127 -2.56 -14.96 10.05
N ARG A 128 -3.61 -15.51 9.44
CA ARG A 128 -4.00 -16.90 9.61
C ARG A 128 -2.88 -17.85 9.12
N PRO A 129 -2.61 -18.97 9.80
CA PRO A 129 -1.51 -19.90 9.43
C PRO A 129 -1.60 -20.49 8.01
N GLU A 130 -2.79 -20.50 7.42
CA GLU A 130 -3.07 -20.95 6.06
C GLU A 130 -2.52 -19.98 5.00
N VAL A 131 -2.27 -18.71 5.37
CA VAL A 131 -1.70 -17.69 4.49
C VAL A 131 -0.18 -17.86 4.43
N LYS A 132 0.27 -18.83 3.62
CA LYS A 132 1.69 -19.07 3.35
C LYS A 132 2.10 -18.48 2.01
N LEU A 133 3.07 -17.56 2.04
CA LEU A 133 3.62 -16.99 0.81
C LEU A 133 4.31 -18.10 -0.01
N THR A 134 4.02 -18.16 -1.31
CA THR A 134 4.65 -19.11 -2.23
C THR A 134 5.49 -18.38 -3.27
N HIS A 135 6.58 -18.98 -3.74
CA HIS A 135 7.48 -18.35 -4.73
C HIS A 135 7.90 -16.91 -4.36
N PRO A 136 8.42 -16.68 -3.14
CA PRO A 136 8.71 -15.34 -2.62
C PRO A 136 9.70 -14.54 -3.50
N ASP A 137 10.63 -15.24 -4.15
CA ASP A 137 11.68 -14.73 -5.02
C ASP A 137 11.19 -14.38 -6.44
N LYS A 138 9.93 -14.68 -6.77
CA LYS A 138 9.35 -14.37 -8.07
C LYS A 138 9.33 -12.87 -8.31
N ILE A 139 9.99 -12.42 -9.37
CA ILE A 139 9.98 -11.01 -9.78
C ILE A 139 8.58 -10.61 -10.24
N VAL A 140 8.07 -9.52 -9.65
CA VAL A 140 6.77 -8.93 -9.98
C VAL A 140 6.96 -7.66 -10.82
N TRP A 141 7.95 -6.84 -10.46
CA TRP A 141 8.38 -5.67 -11.24
C TRP A 141 9.88 -5.73 -11.49
N ASP A 142 10.30 -5.32 -12.69
CA ASP A 142 11.71 -5.24 -13.06
C ASP A 142 12.36 -3.90 -12.68
N ASN A 143 11.59 -2.79 -12.71
CA ASN A 143 12.08 -1.46 -12.40
C ASN A 143 11.01 -0.55 -11.73
N PRO A 144 11.02 -0.38 -10.39
CA PRO A 144 12.01 -0.94 -9.46
C PRO A 144 11.92 -2.47 -9.38
N ARG A 145 13.07 -3.12 -9.12
CA ARG A 145 13.11 -4.58 -8.99
C ARG A 145 12.44 -4.99 -7.69
N ILE A 146 11.22 -5.52 -7.78
CA ILE A 146 10.40 -5.94 -6.63
C ILE A 146 9.95 -7.38 -6.88
N ASP A 147 10.30 -8.26 -5.95
CA ASP A 147 9.81 -9.62 -5.91
C ASP A 147 8.50 -9.74 -5.11
N LYS A 148 7.93 -10.94 -5.11
CA LYS A 148 6.65 -11.22 -4.49
C LYS A 148 6.71 -11.05 -2.96
N GLU A 149 7.85 -11.35 -2.34
CA GLU A 149 8.08 -11.08 -0.92
C GLU A 149 8.07 -9.57 -0.63
N GLY A 150 8.76 -8.76 -1.43
CA GLY A 150 8.73 -7.31 -1.32
C GLY A 150 7.32 -6.74 -1.50
N TYR A 151 6.55 -7.28 -2.45
CA TYR A 151 5.14 -6.89 -2.61
C TYR A 151 4.26 -7.31 -1.42
N ALA A 152 4.46 -8.51 -0.89
CA ALA A 152 3.75 -8.96 0.32
C ALA A 152 4.10 -8.08 1.54
N ALA A 153 5.39 -7.74 1.71
CA ALA A 153 5.83 -6.82 2.76
C ALA A 153 5.22 -5.42 2.60
N TYR A 154 5.08 -4.92 1.36
CA TYR A 154 4.32 -3.69 1.10
C TYR A 154 2.88 -3.81 1.60
N LEU A 155 2.19 -4.89 1.26
CA LEU A 155 0.79 -5.10 1.69
C LEU A 155 0.65 -5.18 3.21
N VAL A 156 1.60 -5.80 3.92
CA VAL A 156 1.61 -5.80 5.40
C VAL A 156 1.73 -4.38 5.95
N GLN A 157 2.67 -3.61 5.43
CA GLN A 157 2.97 -2.26 5.92
C GLN A 157 1.85 -1.25 5.60
N ILE A 158 1.23 -1.39 4.43
CA ILE A 158 0.18 -0.47 3.96
C ILE A 158 -1.21 -0.82 4.48
N ALA A 159 -1.40 -2.03 5.01
CA ALA A 159 -2.70 -2.53 5.45
C ALA A 159 -3.44 -1.59 6.42
N PRO A 160 -2.80 -0.96 7.43
CA PRO A 160 -3.49 -0.06 8.34
C PRO A 160 -4.17 1.12 7.63
N GLN A 161 -3.57 1.63 6.55
CA GLN A 161 -4.08 2.73 5.75
C GLN A 161 -4.99 2.28 4.60
N MET A 162 -4.74 1.10 4.01
CA MET A 162 -5.51 0.57 2.87
C MET A 162 -6.80 -0.14 3.28
N LEU A 163 -6.78 -0.97 4.33
CA LEU A 163 -7.94 -1.78 4.75
C LEU A 163 -9.19 -0.97 5.10
N PRO A 164 -9.11 0.23 5.72
CA PRO A 164 -10.29 1.06 5.94
C PRO A 164 -11.09 1.35 4.66
N PHE A 165 -10.42 1.51 3.52
CA PHE A 165 -11.08 1.75 2.23
C PHE A 165 -11.65 0.48 1.59
N LEU A 166 -11.05 -0.69 1.87
CA LEU A 166 -11.51 -1.99 1.37
C LEU A 166 -12.69 -2.56 2.18
N LYS A 167 -12.82 -2.13 3.44
CA LYS A 167 -13.72 -2.72 4.42
C LYS A 167 -15.17 -2.74 3.95
N ASN A 168 -15.77 -3.93 4.02
CA ASN A 168 -17.15 -4.22 3.65
C ASN A 168 -17.52 -3.78 2.23
N ARG A 169 -16.58 -3.79 1.28
CA ARG A 169 -16.85 -3.54 -0.14
C ARG A 169 -16.57 -4.80 -0.95
N VAL A 170 -17.41 -5.06 -1.95
CA VAL A 170 -17.08 -6.08 -2.96
C VAL A 170 -15.81 -5.67 -3.69
N LEU A 171 -14.94 -6.63 -3.94
CA LEU A 171 -13.63 -6.37 -4.52
C LEU A 171 -13.53 -6.95 -5.91
N THR A 172 -13.12 -6.11 -6.85
CA THR A 172 -12.60 -6.55 -8.13
C THR A 172 -11.09 -6.42 -8.13
N THR A 173 -10.38 -7.46 -8.54
CA THR A 173 -8.91 -7.43 -8.59
C THR A 173 -8.37 -7.59 -10.00
N ILE A 174 -7.25 -6.94 -10.28
CA ILE A 174 -6.46 -7.21 -11.48
C ILE A 174 -5.18 -7.92 -11.06
N ARG A 175 -5.04 -9.15 -11.56
CA ARG A 175 -3.95 -10.05 -11.22
C ARG A 175 -2.91 -10.13 -12.32
N TYR A 176 -1.64 -10.22 -11.93
CA TYR A 176 -0.52 -10.37 -12.84
C TYR A 176 0.23 -11.66 -12.51
N VAL A 177 -0.36 -12.79 -12.90
CA VAL A 177 0.08 -14.13 -12.45
C VAL A 177 1.54 -14.41 -12.81
N HIS A 178 2.04 -13.81 -13.89
CA HIS A 178 3.43 -13.93 -14.35
C HIS A 178 4.31 -12.71 -14.03
N GLY A 179 3.87 -11.83 -13.13
CA GLY A 179 4.47 -10.50 -12.93
C GLY A 179 3.88 -9.46 -13.87
N VAL A 180 4.13 -8.19 -13.59
CA VAL A 180 3.53 -7.05 -14.30
C VAL A 180 3.88 -6.96 -15.80
N PRO A 181 5.05 -7.42 -16.28
CA PRO A 181 5.30 -7.53 -17.71
C PRO A 181 4.38 -8.52 -18.44
N GLY A 182 3.72 -9.43 -17.71
CA GLY A 182 2.81 -10.44 -18.25
C GLY A 182 1.36 -9.97 -18.41
N GLU A 183 0.50 -10.90 -18.81
CA GLU A 183 -0.92 -10.61 -19.03
C GLU A 183 -1.68 -10.34 -17.72
N ALA A 184 -2.59 -9.37 -17.80
CA ALA A 184 -3.49 -9.02 -16.72
C ALA A 184 -4.74 -9.91 -16.73
N PHE A 185 -5.12 -10.44 -15.56
CA PHE A 185 -6.34 -11.21 -15.35
C PHE A 185 -7.31 -10.42 -14.47
N TYR A 186 -8.47 -10.07 -15.02
CA TYR A 186 -9.51 -9.34 -14.31
C TYR A 186 -10.41 -10.30 -13.54
N GLN A 187 -10.36 -10.28 -12.22
CA GLN A 187 -11.06 -11.22 -11.35
C GLN A 187 -12.13 -10.51 -10.53
N LYS A 188 -13.40 -10.88 -10.81
CA LYS A 188 -14.57 -10.50 -10.02
C LYS A 188 -15.02 -11.64 -9.10
N ASN A 189 -15.16 -12.83 -9.67
CA ASN A 189 -15.66 -13.99 -8.95
C ASN A 189 -14.58 -14.56 -8.03
N CYS A 190 -14.96 -14.90 -6.80
CA CYS A 190 -14.15 -15.64 -5.86
C CYS A 190 -13.88 -17.05 -6.42
N PRO A 191 -12.62 -17.50 -6.49
CA PRO A 191 -12.31 -18.83 -7.00
C PRO A 191 -12.78 -19.92 -6.04
N ASP A 192 -12.95 -21.14 -6.56
CA ASP A 192 -13.41 -22.29 -5.77
C ASP A 192 -12.34 -22.80 -4.78
N TYR A 193 -11.07 -22.52 -5.05
CA TYR A 193 -9.96 -22.86 -4.16
C TYR A 193 -9.74 -21.84 -3.02
N ALA A 194 -10.58 -20.80 -2.93
CA ALA A 194 -10.46 -19.81 -1.86
C ALA A 194 -10.61 -20.48 -0.49
N PRO A 195 -9.70 -20.24 0.47
CA PRO A 195 -9.83 -20.78 1.83
C PRO A 195 -11.13 -20.32 2.50
N ASP A 196 -11.63 -21.11 3.45
CA ASP A 196 -12.91 -20.87 4.14
C ASP A 196 -12.99 -19.53 4.88
N PHE A 197 -11.86 -18.93 5.24
CA PHE A 197 -11.85 -17.62 5.89
C PHE A 197 -12.11 -16.45 4.95
N ILE A 198 -12.05 -16.66 3.62
CA ILE A 198 -12.28 -15.62 2.63
C ILE A 198 -13.78 -15.28 2.62
N GLN A 199 -14.09 -14.09 3.11
CA GLN A 199 -15.46 -13.59 3.10
C GLN A 199 -15.89 -13.23 1.67
N THR A 200 -17.15 -13.50 1.36
CA THR A 200 -17.74 -13.21 0.06
C THR A 200 -19.11 -12.58 0.17
N ALA A 201 -19.50 -11.81 -0.84
CA ALA A 201 -20.85 -11.29 -1.01
C ALA A 201 -21.32 -11.56 -2.46
N VAL A 202 -22.62 -11.84 -2.63
CA VAL A 202 -23.20 -12.07 -3.95
C VAL A 202 -23.87 -10.78 -4.43
N GLU A 203 -23.38 -10.25 -5.54
CA GLU A 203 -23.98 -9.08 -6.21
C GLU A 203 -24.19 -9.39 -7.69
N SER A 204 -25.41 -9.17 -8.18
CA SER A 204 -25.80 -9.46 -9.57
C SER A 204 -25.38 -10.87 -10.05
N GLY A 205 -25.51 -11.87 -9.18
CA GLY A 205 -25.18 -13.26 -9.49
C GLY A 205 -23.68 -13.61 -9.44
N ILE A 206 -22.80 -12.67 -9.08
CA ILE A 206 -21.36 -12.90 -8.96
C ILE A 206 -20.98 -12.97 -7.48
N ARG A 207 -20.21 -13.98 -7.08
CA ARG A 207 -19.70 -14.16 -5.71
C ARG A 207 -18.39 -13.39 -5.56
N TYR A 208 -18.44 -12.13 -5.17
CA TYR A 208 -17.25 -11.29 -4.98
C TYR A 208 -16.54 -11.60 -3.67
N ILE A 209 -15.23 -11.34 -3.64
CA ILE A 209 -14.44 -11.34 -2.40
C ILE A 209 -14.67 -10.03 -1.65
N VAL A 210 -14.72 -10.09 -0.31
CA VAL A 210 -14.75 -8.93 0.57
C VAL A 210 -13.47 -8.92 1.41
N CYS A 211 -12.60 -7.93 1.18
CA CYS A 211 -11.28 -7.86 1.81
C CYS A 211 -11.33 -7.05 3.11
N ASN A 212 -11.68 -7.71 4.21
CA ASN A 212 -11.88 -7.08 5.52
C ASN A 212 -10.66 -7.10 6.45
N ASP A 213 -9.65 -7.91 6.16
CA ASP A 213 -8.51 -8.12 7.04
C ASP A 213 -7.20 -8.37 6.28
N LEU A 214 -6.10 -8.30 7.02
CA LEU A 214 -4.75 -8.52 6.49
C LEU A 214 -4.55 -9.94 5.94
N SER A 215 -5.24 -10.95 6.49
CA SER A 215 -5.12 -12.33 5.99
C SER A 215 -5.68 -12.45 4.57
N THR A 216 -6.83 -11.83 4.32
CA THR A 216 -7.46 -11.76 2.99
C THR A 216 -6.60 -10.95 2.03
N LEU A 217 -6.08 -9.80 2.48
CA LEU A 217 -5.20 -8.95 1.67
C LEU A 217 -3.93 -9.68 1.23
N LEU A 218 -3.26 -10.37 2.16
CA LEU A 218 -2.05 -11.15 1.83
C LEU A 218 -2.36 -12.39 1.00
N TRP A 219 -3.50 -13.05 1.20
CA TRP A 219 -3.90 -14.15 0.33
C TRP A 219 -4.15 -13.69 -1.12
N LEU A 220 -4.75 -12.51 -1.32
CA LEU A 220 -4.89 -11.88 -2.64
C LEU A 220 -3.52 -11.47 -3.21
N GLY A 221 -2.64 -10.88 -2.39
CA GLY A 221 -1.28 -10.53 -2.80
C GLY A 221 -0.44 -11.76 -3.20
N ASN A 222 -0.60 -12.88 -2.50
CA ASN A 222 0.06 -14.15 -2.82
C ASN A 222 -0.41 -14.72 -4.18
N GLN A 223 -1.55 -14.28 -4.68
CA GLN A 223 -2.07 -14.60 -6.00
C GLN A 223 -1.70 -13.55 -7.07
N LEU A 224 -0.86 -12.58 -6.70
CA LEU A 224 -0.45 -11.42 -7.48
C LEU A 224 -1.64 -10.57 -7.91
N ALA A 225 -2.66 -10.40 -7.04
CA ALA A 225 -3.59 -9.29 -7.16
C ALA A 225 -2.81 -7.99 -6.91
N ILE A 226 -2.65 -7.19 -7.95
CA ILE A 226 -1.87 -5.94 -7.93
C ILE A 226 -2.81 -4.74 -7.77
N GLU A 227 -3.90 -4.73 -8.54
CA GLU A 227 -4.88 -3.65 -8.46
C GLU A 227 -6.12 -4.09 -7.70
N PHE A 228 -6.53 -3.27 -6.74
CA PHE A 228 -7.73 -3.46 -5.92
C PHE A 228 -8.74 -2.39 -6.30
N HIS A 229 -9.84 -2.80 -6.93
CA HIS A 229 -10.90 -1.90 -7.40
C HIS A 229 -12.15 -2.08 -6.56
N ILE A 230 -12.63 -0.99 -5.99
CA ILE A 230 -13.75 -0.95 -5.05
C ILE A 230 -14.91 -0.12 -5.61
N PRO A 231 -16.16 -0.49 -5.31
CA PRO A 231 -17.32 0.37 -5.55
C PRO A 231 -17.36 1.53 -4.55
N PHE A 232 -18.26 2.49 -4.75
CA PHE A 232 -18.40 3.64 -3.83
C PHE A 232 -19.29 3.34 -2.62
N GLN A 233 -20.04 2.24 -2.62
CA GLN A 233 -20.88 1.77 -1.52
C GLN A 233 -20.31 0.52 -0.82
N THR A 234 -20.83 0.19 0.36
CA THR A 234 -20.57 -1.10 1.02
C THR A 234 -21.55 -2.19 0.58
N VAL A 235 -21.20 -3.45 0.82
CA VAL A 235 -22.05 -4.62 0.57
C VAL A 235 -23.43 -4.40 1.19
N GLY A 236 -24.47 -4.61 0.39
CA GLY A 236 -25.87 -4.50 0.81
C GLY A 236 -26.43 -3.07 0.86
N GLU A 237 -25.61 -2.05 0.62
CA GLU A 237 -26.05 -0.66 0.54
C GLU A 237 -26.27 -0.23 -0.92
N GLU A 238 -27.17 0.73 -1.14
CA GLU A 238 -27.42 1.32 -2.47
C GLU A 238 -26.83 2.72 -2.61
N LYS A 239 -26.39 3.33 -1.51
CA LYS A 239 -25.92 4.72 -1.45
C LYS A 239 -24.39 4.80 -1.40
N PRO A 240 -23.78 5.79 -2.06
CA PRO A 240 -22.33 5.98 -2.02
C PRO A 240 -21.87 6.49 -0.64
N LEU A 241 -20.65 6.13 -0.27
CA LEU A 241 -19.92 6.64 0.89
C LEU A 241 -18.97 7.79 0.56
N GLU A 242 -18.84 8.13 -0.72
CA GLU A 242 -17.97 9.19 -1.22
C GLU A 242 -18.43 9.63 -2.61
N ILE A 243 -18.16 10.88 -2.98
CA ILE A 243 -18.21 11.36 -4.36
C ILE A 243 -16.79 11.39 -4.91
N VAL A 244 -16.59 10.96 -6.16
CA VAL A 244 -15.26 10.99 -6.79
C VAL A 244 -15.30 11.68 -8.14
N PHE A 245 -14.34 12.57 -8.36
CA PHE A 245 -14.03 13.14 -9.66
C PHE A 245 -12.77 12.46 -10.20
N ASP A 246 -12.90 11.72 -11.31
CA ASP A 246 -11.76 11.11 -12.00
C ASP A 246 -11.27 12.04 -13.13
N LEU A 247 -10.07 12.60 -12.94
CA LEU A 247 -9.46 13.57 -13.84
C LEU A 247 -8.48 12.84 -14.74
N ASP A 248 -8.98 12.37 -15.89
CA ASP A 248 -8.24 11.53 -16.83
C ASP A 248 -7.69 12.35 -18.02
N PRO A 249 -6.40 12.73 -18.01
CA PRO A 249 -5.81 13.45 -19.14
C PRO A 249 -5.71 12.53 -20.37
N PRO A 250 -5.67 13.09 -21.59
CA PRO A 250 -5.59 12.28 -22.82
C PRO A 250 -4.32 11.42 -22.87
N GLY A 251 -3.21 11.91 -22.31
CA GLY A 251 -1.93 11.21 -22.17
C GLY A 251 -1.15 11.66 -20.93
N ARG A 252 -0.08 10.95 -20.56
CA ARG A 252 0.77 11.26 -19.38
C ARG A 252 1.41 12.65 -19.50
N GLU A 253 1.79 13.06 -20.71
CA GLU A 253 2.35 14.37 -21.05
C GLU A 253 1.38 15.54 -20.81
N ARG A 254 0.07 15.24 -20.72
CA ARG A 254 -0.99 16.20 -20.41
C ARG A 254 -1.46 16.14 -18.95
N PHE A 255 -0.72 15.46 -18.07
CA PHE A 255 -0.99 15.47 -16.63
C PHE A 255 -1.17 16.89 -16.01
N PRO A 256 -0.49 17.96 -16.48
CA PRO A 256 -0.76 19.31 -15.99
C PRO A 256 -2.23 19.76 -16.09
N LEU A 257 -3.02 19.22 -17.04
CA LEU A 257 -4.46 19.48 -17.11
C LEU A 257 -5.21 18.89 -15.90
N ALA A 258 -4.80 17.72 -15.41
CA ALA A 258 -5.40 17.10 -14.24
C ALA A 258 -5.09 17.90 -12.97
N VAL A 259 -3.86 18.42 -12.86
CA VAL A 259 -3.48 19.35 -11.77
C VAL A 259 -4.33 20.62 -11.84
N LYS A 260 -4.47 21.23 -13.03
CA LYS A 260 -5.31 22.43 -13.21
C LYS A 260 -6.75 22.16 -12.79
N ALA A 261 -7.37 21.09 -13.30
CA ALA A 261 -8.73 20.71 -12.93
C ALA A 261 -8.87 20.54 -11.41
N ALA A 262 -7.95 19.82 -10.77
CA ALA A 262 -7.97 19.63 -9.33
C ALA A 262 -7.84 20.92 -8.53
N SER A 263 -6.98 21.86 -8.97
CA SER A 263 -6.85 23.17 -8.32
C SER A 263 -8.14 23.99 -8.41
N GLU A 264 -8.80 24.00 -9.57
CA GLU A 264 -10.09 24.69 -9.74
C GLU A 264 -11.19 24.04 -8.89
N LEU A 265 -11.25 22.70 -8.88
CA LEU A 265 -12.16 21.95 -8.02
C LEU A 265 -11.95 22.28 -6.54
N ARG A 266 -10.69 22.34 -6.10
CA ARG A 266 -10.33 22.71 -4.73
C ARG A 266 -10.90 24.08 -4.37
N THR A 267 -10.71 25.08 -5.23
CA THR A 267 -11.23 26.44 -5.00
C THR A 267 -12.75 26.44 -4.85
N VAL A 268 -13.46 25.71 -5.71
CA VAL A 268 -14.92 25.58 -5.61
C VAL A 268 -15.33 24.88 -4.31
N PHE A 269 -14.68 23.78 -3.95
CA PHE A 269 -15.00 23.03 -2.74
C PHE A 269 -14.72 23.84 -1.47
N GLU A 270 -13.63 24.60 -1.42
CA GLU A 270 -13.30 25.50 -0.31
C GLU A 270 -14.37 26.59 -0.13
N GLN A 271 -14.92 27.16 -1.22
CA GLN A 271 -16.00 28.15 -1.17
C GLN A 271 -17.30 27.57 -0.59
N PHE A 272 -17.58 26.29 -0.84
CA PHE A 272 -18.76 25.59 -0.30
C PHE A 272 -18.49 24.92 1.06
N GLY A 273 -17.30 25.06 1.63
CA GLY A 273 -16.92 24.41 2.89
C GLY A 273 -16.86 22.87 2.79
N ILE A 274 -16.60 22.34 1.59
CA ILE A 274 -16.51 20.90 1.31
C ILE A 274 -15.06 20.45 1.48
N ARG A 275 -14.85 19.47 2.37
CA ARG A 275 -13.56 18.78 2.53
C ARG A 275 -13.40 17.72 1.45
N SER A 276 -12.29 17.80 0.74
CA SER A 276 -11.94 16.92 -0.38
C SER A 276 -10.48 16.47 -0.28
N TYR A 277 -10.17 15.34 -0.90
CA TYR A 277 -8.88 14.66 -0.77
C TYR A 277 -8.35 14.25 -2.14
N PRO A 278 -7.20 14.80 -2.57
CA PRO A 278 -6.57 14.43 -3.83
C PRO A 278 -5.83 13.11 -3.71
N LYS A 279 -5.81 12.36 -4.80
CA LYS A 279 -5.14 11.07 -4.91
C LYS A 279 -4.68 10.83 -6.33
N LEU A 280 -3.44 10.43 -6.53
CA LEU A 280 -3.00 9.93 -7.85
C LEU A 280 -3.77 8.65 -8.19
N SER A 281 -4.12 8.46 -9.46
CA SER A 281 -4.69 7.16 -9.87
C SER A 281 -3.62 6.06 -9.94
N GLY A 282 -2.34 6.42 -9.89
CA GLY A 282 -1.20 5.58 -10.25
C GLY A 282 -1.14 5.26 -11.76
N GLY A 283 -2.11 5.70 -12.55
CA GLY A 283 -2.09 5.58 -14.00
C GLY A 283 -1.47 6.81 -14.63
N LYS A 284 -2.31 7.59 -15.29
CA LYS A 284 -1.94 8.87 -15.93
C LYS A 284 -2.66 10.07 -15.31
N GLY A 285 -3.59 9.85 -14.38
CA GLY A 285 -4.54 10.85 -13.92
C GLY A 285 -4.52 11.09 -12.41
N LEU A 286 -5.46 11.91 -11.98
CA LEU A 286 -5.65 12.36 -10.59
C LEU A 286 -7.13 12.20 -10.23
N GLN A 287 -7.41 11.91 -8.96
CA GLN A 287 -8.77 11.70 -8.44
C GLN A 287 -8.98 12.61 -7.25
N ILE A 288 -10.17 13.23 -7.18
CA ILE A 288 -10.58 14.02 -6.01
C ILE A 288 -11.73 13.30 -5.33
N HIS A 289 -11.51 12.90 -4.07
CA HIS A 289 -12.47 12.17 -3.26
C HIS A 289 -13.12 13.10 -2.25
N ILE A 290 -14.45 13.00 -2.09
CA ILE A 290 -15.24 13.76 -1.13
C ILE A 290 -16.00 12.75 -0.27
N PRO A 291 -15.57 12.48 0.97
CA PRO A 291 -16.24 11.52 1.84
C PRO A 291 -17.66 11.99 2.19
N LEU A 292 -18.57 11.04 2.34
CA LEU A 292 -19.94 11.23 2.79
C LEU A 292 -20.16 10.50 4.11
N SER A 293 -21.06 11.03 4.95
CA SER A 293 -21.53 10.32 6.14
C SER A 293 -22.15 8.96 5.77
N ARG A 294 -21.92 7.92 6.58
CA ARG A 294 -22.54 6.59 6.37
C ARG A 294 -24.06 6.64 6.41
N ASN A 295 -24.63 7.63 7.09
CA ASN A 295 -26.07 7.85 7.20
C ASN A 295 -26.57 8.90 6.18
N THR A 296 -25.80 9.16 5.11
CA THR A 296 -26.18 10.14 4.10
C THR A 296 -27.53 9.81 3.47
N SER A 297 -28.32 10.86 3.21
CA SER A 297 -29.55 10.74 2.42
C SER A 297 -29.29 10.74 0.92
N LEU A 298 -28.07 11.09 0.48
CA LEU A 298 -27.72 11.25 -0.93
C LEU A 298 -27.66 9.89 -1.64
N THR A 299 -28.36 9.82 -2.76
CA THR A 299 -28.31 8.72 -3.73
C THR A 299 -27.28 8.98 -4.82
N TYR A 300 -26.98 7.98 -5.66
CA TYR A 300 -26.16 8.20 -6.85
C TYR A 300 -26.72 9.27 -7.79
N ASP A 301 -28.05 9.33 -7.95
CA ASP A 301 -28.67 10.37 -8.78
C ASP A 301 -28.48 11.77 -8.20
N ASP A 302 -28.51 11.91 -6.87
CA ASP A 302 -28.25 13.16 -6.18
C ASP A 302 -26.79 13.62 -6.38
N THR A 303 -25.84 12.70 -6.17
CA THR A 303 -24.41 13.00 -6.38
C THR A 303 -24.10 13.32 -7.84
N ARG A 304 -24.87 12.76 -8.79
CA ARG A 304 -24.73 13.03 -10.22
C ARG A 304 -25.11 14.45 -10.60
N ILE A 305 -26.08 15.05 -9.91
CA ILE A 305 -26.43 16.46 -10.09
C ILE A 305 -25.25 17.35 -9.72
N PHE A 306 -24.62 17.09 -8.58
CA PHE A 306 -23.45 17.84 -8.14
C PHE A 306 -22.24 17.67 -9.09
N THR A 307 -21.92 16.42 -9.44
CA THR A 307 -20.78 16.15 -10.32
C THR A 307 -20.98 16.71 -11.73
N ALA A 308 -22.22 16.69 -12.26
CA ALA A 308 -22.55 17.34 -13.53
C ALA A 308 -22.39 18.87 -13.45
N PHE A 309 -22.95 19.51 -12.41
CA PHE A 309 -22.78 20.96 -12.18
C PHE A 309 -21.31 21.39 -12.17
N ILE A 310 -20.47 20.61 -11.48
CA ILE A 310 -19.04 20.86 -11.40
C ILE A 310 -18.34 20.64 -12.75
N ALA A 311 -18.74 19.61 -13.50
CA ALA A 311 -18.20 19.36 -14.84
C ALA A 311 -18.56 20.49 -15.81
N ASP A 312 -19.82 20.96 -15.79
CA ASP A 312 -20.30 22.07 -16.61
C ASP A 312 -19.54 23.36 -16.27
N TYR A 313 -19.36 23.65 -14.97
CA TYR A 313 -18.54 24.78 -14.52
C TYR A 313 -17.12 24.76 -15.12
N LEU A 314 -16.43 23.61 -15.08
CA LEU A 314 -15.08 23.49 -15.63
C LEU A 314 -15.07 23.71 -17.15
N VAL A 315 -16.02 23.12 -17.87
CA VAL A 315 -16.12 23.24 -19.33
C VAL A 315 -16.47 24.66 -19.76
N GLU A 316 -17.39 25.34 -19.07
CA GLU A 316 -17.76 26.72 -19.37
C GLU A 316 -16.61 27.70 -19.07
N ARG A 317 -15.89 27.47 -17.97
CA ARG A 317 -14.81 28.36 -17.55
C ARG A 317 -13.53 28.16 -18.35
N PHE A 318 -13.23 26.93 -18.74
CA PHE A 318 -12.00 26.55 -19.45
C PHE A 318 -12.28 25.61 -20.65
N PRO A 319 -13.01 26.07 -21.67
CA PRO A 319 -13.49 25.23 -22.78
C PRO A 319 -12.37 24.64 -23.66
N ASP A 320 -11.20 25.28 -23.65
CA ASP A 320 -10.00 24.85 -24.37
C ASP A 320 -9.22 23.76 -23.64
N ASP A 321 -9.47 23.57 -22.34
CA ASP A 321 -8.75 22.62 -21.48
C ASP A 321 -9.61 21.42 -21.10
N PHE A 322 -10.92 21.59 -20.93
CA PHE A 322 -11.82 20.57 -20.39
C PHE A 322 -12.99 20.25 -21.33
N THR A 323 -13.46 19.00 -21.27
CA THR A 323 -14.62 18.54 -22.05
C THR A 323 -15.37 17.41 -21.34
N THR A 324 -16.68 17.34 -21.57
CA THR A 324 -17.55 16.22 -21.19
C THR A 324 -17.88 15.30 -22.39
N GLU A 325 -17.25 15.53 -23.55
CA GLU A 325 -17.43 14.70 -24.75
C GLU A 325 -16.96 13.26 -24.52
N ARG A 326 -17.84 12.30 -24.78
CA ARG A 326 -17.61 10.86 -24.55
C ARG A 326 -16.67 10.25 -25.58
N LEU A 327 -16.71 10.69 -26.83
CA LEU A 327 -15.89 10.11 -27.90
C LEU A 327 -14.47 10.67 -27.84
N LYS A 328 -13.48 9.83 -27.50
CA LYS A 328 -12.06 10.21 -27.42
C LYS A 328 -11.57 11.01 -28.64
N LYS A 329 -11.99 10.63 -29.85
CA LYS A 329 -11.63 11.31 -31.11
C LYS A 329 -12.12 12.78 -31.19
N ASN A 330 -13.18 13.13 -30.47
CA ASN A 330 -13.78 14.47 -30.47
C ASN A 330 -13.26 15.35 -29.30
N ARG A 331 -12.48 14.78 -28.38
CA ARG A 331 -11.95 15.51 -27.22
C ARG A 331 -10.81 16.44 -27.59
N GLY A 332 -10.06 16.12 -28.65
CA GLY A 332 -8.84 16.83 -29.01
C GLY A 332 -7.79 16.68 -27.91
N ALA A 333 -7.13 17.78 -27.54
CA ALA A 333 -6.12 17.80 -26.48
C ALA A 333 -6.68 18.04 -25.07
N ARG A 334 -8.01 18.11 -24.91
CA ARG A 334 -8.70 18.44 -23.67
C ARG A 334 -8.75 17.25 -22.71
N LEU A 335 -8.74 17.55 -21.41
CA LEU A 335 -9.00 16.57 -20.37
C LEU A 335 -10.50 16.26 -20.28
N TYR A 336 -10.81 14.98 -20.15
CA TYR A 336 -12.18 14.52 -20.00
C TYR A 336 -12.57 14.58 -18.53
N VAL A 337 -13.61 15.38 -18.21
CA VAL A 337 -14.18 15.42 -16.86
C VAL A 337 -15.26 14.33 -16.79
N ASP A 338 -14.88 13.14 -16.34
CA ASP A 338 -15.78 12.00 -16.31
C ASP A 338 -16.64 11.98 -15.04
N TYR A 339 -17.75 12.72 -15.09
CA TYR A 339 -18.77 12.71 -14.04
C TYR A 339 -19.64 11.43 -14.03
N ILE A 340 -19.43 10.50 -14.98
CA ILE A 340 -20.23 9.28 -15.13
C ILE A 340 -19.55 8.08 -14.44
N GLN A 341 -18.23 8.11 -14.21
CA GLN A 341 -17.56 7.04 -13.44
C GLN A 341 -18.10 6.92 -12.01
N HIS A 342 -18.66 7.99 -11.45
CA HIS A 342 -19.32 7.94 -10.15
C HIS A 342 -20.77 7.46 -10.27
N ALA A 343 -20.94 6.13 -10.33
CA ALA A 343 -22.26 5.50 -10.44
C ALA A 343 -22.29 4.11 -9.77
N ALA A 344 -23.50 3.63 -9.46
CA ALA A 344 -23.72 2.27 -8.98
C ALA A 344 -23.12 1.23 -9.93
N GLY A 345 -22.42 0.23 -9.39
CA GLY A 345 -21.78 -0.85 -10.15
C GLY A 345 -20.47 -0.47 -10.84
N LYS A 346 -20.06 0.81 -10.79
CA LYS A 346 -18.70 1.23 -11.18
C LYS A 346 -17.73 0.97 -10.04
N THR A 347 -16.46 0.86 -10.38
CA THR A 347 -15.38 0.67 -9.42
C THR A 347 -14.26 1.65 -9.70
N ILE A 348 -13.49 1.97 -8.67
CA ILE A 348 -12.31 2.80 -8.75
C ILE A 348 -11.16 2.14 -7.99
N VAL A 349 -9.94 2.46 -8.39
CA VAL A 349 -8.75 1.93 -7.73
C VAL A 349 -8.68 2.44 -6.28
N CYS A 350 -8.63 1.49 -5.35
CA CYS A 350 -8.54 1.73 -3.92
C CYS A 350 -7.31 2.58 -3.59
N PRO A 351 -7.43 3.55 -2.65
CA PRO A 351 -6.26 4.23 -2.11
C PRO A 351 -5.19 3.25 -1.65
N TYR A 352 -3.93 3.57 -1.97
CA TYR A 352 -2.75 2.76 -1.72
C TYR A 352 -2.65 1.43 -2.49
N SER A 353 -3.59 1.12 -3.39
CA SER A 353 -3.41 0.01 -4.32
C SER A 353 -2.24 0.27 -5.27
N ALA A 354 -1.44 -0.76 -5.51
CA ALA A 354 -0.46 -0.75 -6.60
C ALA A 354 -1.16 -0.73 -7.96
N ARG A 355 -0.39 -0.39 -9.00
CA ARG A 355 -0.82 -0.44 -10.40
C ARG A 355 0.04 -1.43 -11.18
N GLY A 356 -0.58 -2.12 -12.13
CA GLY A 356 0.11 -3.01 -13.04
C GLY A 356 0.82 -2.28 -14.17
N ASN A 357 1.71 -1.34 -13.82
CA ASN A 357 2.60 -0.68 -14.76
C ASN A 357 4.07 -0.91 -14.38
N ALA A 358 4.96 -0.63 -15.33
CA ALA A 358 6.38 -0.93 -15.21
C ALA A 358 6.99 -0.27 -13.96
N GLU A 359 6.55 0.95 -13.63
CA GLU A 359 7.15 1.77 -12.57
C GLU A 359 6.67 1.42 -11.15
N ALA A 360 5.81 0.39 -11.00
CA ALA A 360 5.23 -0.02 -9.71
C ALA A 360 4.55 1.13 -8.95
N THR A 361 3.90 2.03 -9.70
CA THR A 361 3.18 3.18 -9.12
C THR A 361 2.01 2.75 -8.24
N VAL A 362 1.59 3.65 -7.37
CA VAL A 362 0.53 3.47 -6.39
C VAL A 362 -0.56 4.50 -6.64
N ALA A 363 -1.80 4.13 -6.37
CA ALA A 363 -2.92 5.04 -6.23
C ALA A 363 -2.77 5.88 -4.95
N ALA A 364 -1.77 6.76 -4.92
CA ALA A 364 -1.24 7.40 -3.72
C ALA A 364 -2.05 8.64 -3.32
N PRO A 365 -2.58 8.69 -2.08
CA PRO A 365 -3.15 9.92 -1.51
C PRO A 365 -2.11 11.04 -1.45
N LEU A 366 -2.57 12.28 -1.59
CA LEU A 366 -1.75 13.48 -1.60
C LEU A 366 -2.29 14.51 -0.60
N TYR A 367 -1.40 15.35 -0.07
CA TYR A 367 -1.80 16.63 0.49
C TYR A 367 -2.10 17.61 -0.64
N TRP A 368 -2.97 18.58 -0.36
CA TRP A 368 -3.41 19.54 -1.36
C TRP A 368 -2.32 20.49 -1.85
N ASP A 369 -1.31 20.78 -1.04
CA ASP A 369 -0.13 21.57 -1.40
C ASP A 369 0.79 20.83 -2.39
N GLU A 370 0.72 19.50 -2.45
CA GLU A 370 1.44 18.67 -3.42
C GLU A 370 0.83 18.70 -4.82
N VAL A 371 -0.45 19.09 -4.94
CA VAL A 371 -1.18 19.19 -6.21
C VAL A 371 -0.78 20.47 -6.94
N ASN A 372 0.43 20.46 -7.52
CA ASN A 372 1.01 21.59 -8.23
C ASN A 372 1.84 21.14 -9.45
N ALA A 373 2.40 22.08 -10.21
CA ALA A 373 3.15 21.80 -11.44
C ALA A 373 4.42 20.93 -11.26
N ARG A 374 4.92 20.78 -10.03
CA ARG A 374 6.07 19.91 -9.71
C ARG A 374 5.66 18.47 -9.40
N LEU A 375 4.37 18.17 -9.29
CA LEU A 375 3.88 16.81 -9.07
C LEU A 375 4.31 15.89 -10.23
N ARG A 376 4.87 14.74 -9.88
CA ARG A 376 5.35 13.71 -10.81
C ARG A 376 4.69 12.38 -10.43
N PRO A 377 3.64 11.93 -11.14
CA PRO A 377 2.90 10.73 -10.75
C PRO A 377 3.74 9.45 -10.73
N ASP A 378 4.74 9.38 -11.59
CA ASP A 378 5.67 8.26 -11.76
C ASP A 378 6.62 8.06 -10.56
N THR A 379 6.82 9.08 -9.72
CA THR A 379 7.65 8.93 -8.51
C THR A 379 6.93 8.23 -7.37
N TYR A 380 5.59 8.16 -7.40
CA TYR A 380 4.78 7.57 -6.34
C TYR A 380 4.65 6.06 -6.51
N ASN A 381 5.80 5.37 -6.41
CA ASN A 381 5.90 3.92 -6.46
C ASN A 381 5.87 3.27 -5.06
N LEU A 382 5.84 1.93 -5.04
CA LEU A 382 5.80 1.14 -3.81
C LEU A 382 6.84 1.59 -2.75
N PRO A 383 8.16 1.67 -3.05
CA PRO A 383 9.15 2.17 -2.09
C PRO A 383 8.89 3.60 -1.60
N PHE A 384 8.53 4.51 -2.51
CA PHE A 384 8.32 5.91 -2.18
C PHE A 384 7.15 6.08 -1.21
N VAL A 385 6.02 5.40 -1.46
CA VAL A 385 4.84 5.45 -0.58
C VAL A 385 5.12 4.85 0.79
N LEU A 386 5.89 3.77 0.88
CA LEU A 386 6.31 3.23 2.18
C LEU A 386 7.18 4.23 2.96
N ASN A 387 8.13 4.87 2.29
CA ASN A 387 8.98 5.86 2.93
C ASN A 387 8.17 7.06 3.48
N ARG A 388 7.11 7.50 2.78
CA ARG A 388 6.20 8.54 3.27
C ARG A 388 5.46 8.14 4.54
N LEU A 389 5.00 6.89 4.63
CA LEU A 389 4.34 6.41 5.84
C LEU A 389 5.32 6.29 7.01
N ALA A 390 6.56 5.88 6.74
CA ALA A 390 7.62 5.83 7.73
C ALA A 390 7.94 7.22 8.33
N THR A 391 7.83 8.29 7.54
CA THR A 391 7.96 9.70 7.98
C THR A 391 6.70 10.26 8.63
N GLY A 392 5.61 9.47 8.72
CA GLY A 392 4.36 9.85 9.36
C GLY A 392 3.40 10.65 8.49
N GLU A 393 3.65 10.72 7.18
CA GLU A 393 2.76 11.40 6.23
C GLU A 393 1.53 10.53 5.92
N GLU A 394 0.36 11.00 6.34
CA GLU A 394 -0.93 10.33 6.14
C GLU A 394 -1.97 11.32 5.57
N PRO A 395 -1.97 11.58 4.25
CA PRO A 395 -2.78 12.64 3.66
C PRO A 395 -4.30 12.49 3.78
N MET A 396 -4.77 11.26 4.03
CA MET A 396 -6.18 10.91 4.21
C MET A 396 -6.50 10.44 5.65
N ARG A 397 -5.70 10.84 6.65
CA ARG A 397 -5.87 10.37 8.04
C ARG A 397 -7.29 10.57 8.59
N ASP A 398 -7.91 11.72 8.31
CA ASP A 398 -9.23 12.10 8.82
C ASP A 398 -10.37 11.83 7.81
N PHE A 399 -10.09 11.13 6.70
CA PHE A 399 -11.05 10.92 5.60
C PHE A 399 -12.39 10.36 6.08
N PHE A 400 -12.36 9.34 6.95
CA PHE A 400 -13.58 8.67 7.45
C PHE A 400 -14.29 9.45 8.56
N GLU A 401 -13.70 10.53 9.07
CA GLU A 401 -14.29 11.42 10.07
C GLU A 401 -15.08 12.57 9.41
N GLN A 402 -14.81 12.84 8.12
CA GLN A 402 -15.46 13.92 7.38
C GLN A 402 -16.85 13.50 6.86
N GLU A 403 -17.87 14.25 7.27
CA GLU A 403 -19.26 13.98 6.87
C GLU A 403 -19.75 14.80 5.66
N ASN A 404 -19.10 15.94 5.37
CA ASN A 404 -19.48 16.88 4.30
C ASN A 404 -20.98 17.24 4.25
N LYS A 405 -21.60 17.54 5.40
CA LYS A 405 -23.05 17.84 5.54
C LYS A 405 -23.55 18.97 4.63
N ALA A 406 -22.68 19.90 4.24
CA ALA A 406 -23.00 21.00 3.33
C ALA A 406 -23.47 20.55 1.93
N LEU A 407 -23.11 19.32 1.50
CA LEU A 407 -23.54 18.78 0.21
C LEU A 407 -25.05 18.58 0.10
N ILE A 408 -25.73 18.22 1.18
CA ILE A 408 -27.16 17.94 1.18
C ILE A 408 -27.98 19.17 0.77
N PRO A 409 -27.89 20.33 1.48
CA PRO A 409 -28.61 21.53 1.08
C PRO A 409 -28.12 22.09 -0.26
N LEU A 410 -26.82 21.95 -0.60
CA LEU A 410 -26.28 22.39 -1.89
C LEU A 410 -26.92 21.63 -3.06
N ILE A 411 -26.98 20.30 -2.99
CA ILE A 411 -27.62 19.48 -4.02
C ILE A 411 -29.11 19.74 -4.10
N ALA A 412 -29.77 19.95 -2.95
CA ALA A 412 -31.18 20.33 -2.94
C ALA A 412 -31.42 21.65 -3.69
N GLN A 413 -30.56 22.65 -3.53
CA GLN A 413 -30.65 23.91 -4.28
C GLN A 413 -30.42 23.72 -5.78
N LEU A 414 -29.47 22.86 -6.16
CA LEU A 414 -29.20 22.56 -7.59
C LEU A 414 -30.37 21.86 -8.27
N LYS A 415 -31.18 21.06 -7.55
CA LYS A 415 -32.39 20.43 -8.09
C LYS A 415 -33.51 21.40 -8.46
N HIS A 416 -33.49 22.62 -7.88
CA HIS A 416 -34.53 23.62 -8.07
C HIS A 416 -34.18 24.66 -9.15
N LYS A 417 -33.00 24.55 -9.77
CA LYS A 417 -32.60 25.29 -10.96
C LYS A 417 -32.73 24.41 -12.18
#